data_AF-A0A0N4XLK1-F1
#
_entry.id   AF-A0A0N4XLK1-F1
#
_cell.length_a   1.000
_cell.length_b   1.000
_cell.length_c   1.000
_cell.angle_alpha   90.00
_cell.angle_beta   90.00
_cell.angle_gamma   90.00
#
_symmetry.space_group_name_H-M   'P 1'
#
loop_
_entity.id
_entity.type
_entity.pdbx_description
1 polymer ?
#
loop_
_entity_poly.entity_id
_entity_poly.type
_entity_poly.pdbx_seq_one_letter_code
_entity_poly.pdbx_strand_id
1 'polypeptide(L)'
;MKRWMFGLLLCKLVPSCQAISVLISSWCLCYIALDRYRSIVTPLKEPWKLKHAQRVLIATWLVAIFASSPLYFSQSLKTLTMANITLCGEFCGEYNWAQEDHTKLVYGILLLVVQFMIPAIIMSFCYWKILQKVRCSFCLTVRC
;
A
#
# COMPACT_ATOMS: atom_id res chain seq x y z
N MET A 1 -19.90 -14.58 5.21
CA MET A 1 -19.92 -13.63 4.07
C MET A 1 -21.26 -12.93 4.04
N LYS A 2 -21.30 -11.62 3.75
CA LYS A 2 -22.55 -10.87 3.61
C LYS A 2 -22.97 -10.85 2.14
N ARG A 3 -24.28 -10.88 1.88
CA ARG A 3 -24.85 -10.75 0.53
C ARG A 3 -24.39 -9.42 -0.10
N TRP A 4 -23.89 -9.49 -1.32
CA TRP A 4 -23.49 -8.33 -2.12
C TRP A 4 -24.66 -7.85 -2.96
N MET A 5 -25.02 -6.56 -2.87
CA MET A 5 -26.18 -5.98 -3.56
C MET A 5 -25.81 -4.98 -4.66
N PHE A 6 -24.53 -4.65 -4.81
CA PHE A 6 -24.06 -3.56 -5.65
C PHE A 6 -23.64 -3.98 -7.08
N GLY A 7 -23.88 -5.25 -7.44
CA GLY A 7 -23.51 -5.81 -8.74
C GLY A 7 -22.00 -6.04 -8.93
N LEU A 8 -21.65 -6.59 -10.10
CA LEU A 8 -20.30 -7.09 -10.40
C LEU A 8 -19.25 -5.98 -10.44
N LEU A 9 -19.60 -4.83 -11.02
CA LEU A 9 -18.68 -3.71 -11.18
C LEU A 9 -18.15 -3.23 -9.82
N LEU A 10 -19.04 -2.99 -8.87
CA LEU A 10 -18.65 -2.56 -7.53
C LEU A 10 -17.96 -3.68 -6.73
N CYS A 11 -18.31 -4.95 -6.97
CA CYS A 11 -17.60 -6.09 -6.37
C CYS A 11 -16.11 -6.10 -6.76
N LYS A 12 -15.78 -5.71 -7.99
CA LYS A 12 -14.37 -5.60 -8.44
C LYS A 12 -13.72 -4.29 -7.99
N LEU A 13 -14.43 -3.17 -8.13
CA LEU A 13 -13.88 -1.84 -7.86
C LEU A 13 -13.60 -1.60 -6.38
N VAL A 14 -14.48 -2.00 -5.47
CA VAL A 14 -14.32 -1.70 -4.04
C VAL A 14 -13.04 -2.30 -3.45
N PRO A 15 -12.75 -3.61 -3.61
CA PRO A 15 -11.48 -4.19 -3.14
C PRO A 15 -10.26 -3.61 -3.86
N SER A 16 -10.37 -3.33 -5.16
CA SER A 16 -9.28 -2.75 -5.96
C SER A 16 -8.91 -1.33 -5.49
N CYS A 17 -9.91 -0.47 -5.31
CA CYS A 17 -9.72 0.89 -4.79
C CYS A 17 -9.15 0.86 -3.37
N GLN A 18 -9.63 -0.05 -2.51
CA GLN A 18 -9.08 -0.21 -1.18
C GLN A 18 -7.59 -0.56 -1.23
N ALA A 19 -7.19 -1.53 -2.07
CA ALA A 19 -5.79 -1.91 -2.23
C ALA A 19 -4.92 -0.73 -2.72
N ILE A 20 -5.40 0.00 -3.75
CA ILE A 20 -4.74 1.20 -4.28
C ILE A 20 -4.56 2.26 -3.19
N SER A 21 -5.61 2.55 -2.41
CA SER A 21 -5.56 3.56 -1.35
C SER A 21 -4.52 3.23 -0.29
N VAL A 22 -4.44 1.97 0.16
CA VAL A 22 -3.46 1.60 1.19
C VAL A 22 -2.04 1.62 0.62
N LEU A 23 -1.82 1.14 -0.61
CA LEU A 23 -0.53 1.24 -1.29
C LEU A 23 -0.04 2.69 -1.38
N ILE A 24 -0.87 3.58 -1.92
CA ILE A 24 -0.51 5.00 -2.06
C ILE A 24 -0.21 5.62 -0.70
N SER A 25 -1.03 5.32 0.33
CA SER A 25 -0.85 5.88 1.67
C SER A 25 0.49 5.46 2.28
N SER A 26 0.86 4.17 2.22
CA SER A 26 2.14 3.67 2.72
C SER A 26 3.34 4.32 2.02
N TRP A 27 3.30 4.43 0.70
CA TRP A 27 4.38 5.05 -0.08
C TRP A 27 4.47 6.57 0.16
N CYS A 28 3.34 7.26 0.28
CA CYS A 28 3.30 8.67 0.66
C CYS A 28 3.97 8.91 2.01
N LEU A 29 3.67 8.08 3.02
CA LEU A 29 4.33 8.15 4.33
C LEU A 29 5.85 7.96 4.22
N CYS A 30 6.28 6.96 3.44
CA CYS A 30 7.71 6.72 3.15
C CYS A 30 8.40 7.95 2.55
N TYR A 31 7.79 8.58 1.54
CA TYR A 31 8.34 9.78 0.93
C TYR A 31 8.38 10.97 1.87
N ILE A 32 7.37 11.15 2.73
CA ILE A 32 7.37 12.19 3.76
C ILE A 32 8.55 11.98 4.72
N ALA A 33 8.78 10.75 5.21
CA ALA A 33 9.91 10.50 6.10
C ALA A 33 11.27 10.70 5.41
N LEU A 34 11.41 10.32 4.15
CA LEU A 34 12.63 10.55 3.37
C LEU A 34 12.92 12.04 3.16
N ASP A 35 11.89 12.82 2.86
CA ASP A 35 12.00 14.27 2.72
C ASP A 35 12.46 14.92 4.05
N ARG A 36 11.81 14.54 5.17
CA ARG A 36 12.20 15.00 6.50
C ARG A 36 13.62 14.57 6.88
N TYR A 37 13.99 13.31 6.59
CA TYR A 37 15.33 12.79 6.83
C TYR A 37 16.38 13.62 6.08
N ARG A 38 16.16 13.88 4.79
CA ARG A 38 17.11 14.66 3.97
C ARG A 38 17.23 16.09 4.49
N SER A 39 16.11 16.74 4.79
CA SER A 39 16.09 18.12 5.29
C SER A 39 16.81 18.28 6.64
N ILE A 40 16.65 17.32 7.57
CA ILE A 40 17.23 17.42 8.92
C ILE A 40 18.68 16.91 8.97
N VAL A 41 18.96 15.77 8.33
CA VAL A 41 20.25 15.09 8.46
C VAL A 41 21.28 15.57 7.44
N THR A 42 20.84 16.01 6.24
CA THR A 42 21.74 16.45 5.16
C THR A 42 21.42 17.88 4.70
N PRO A 43 21.71 18.92 5.50
CA PRO A 43 21.27 20.29 5.23
C PRO A 43 21.89 20.94 3.98
N LEU A 44 23.00 20.41 3.44
CA LEU A 44 23.66 20.95 2.24
C LEU A 44 23.06 20.45 0.90
N LYS A 45 22.05 19.58 0.92
CA LYS A 45 21.41 19.11 -0.32
C LYS A 45 20.19 19.98 -0.66
N GLU A 46 20.06 20.38 -1.93
CA GLU A 46 18.86 21.06 -2.41
C GLU A 46 17.59 20.30 -1.99
N PRO A 47 16.54 21.02 -1.52
CA PRO A 47 15.26 20.42 -1.18
C PRO A 47 14.58 19.84 -2.44
N TRP A 48 13.66 18.92 -2.22
CA TRP A 48 12.91 18.32 -3.33
C TRP A 48 12.04 19.39 -3.99
N LYS A 49 12.27 19.66 -5.29
CA LYS A 49 11.42 20.57 -6.06
C LYS A 49 10.03 19.97 -6.21
N LEU A 50 8.99 20.80 -6.26
CA LEU A 50 7.59 20.36 -6.42
C LEU A 50 7.39 19.42 -7.63
N LYS A 51 8.10 19.68 -8.73
CA LYS A 51 8.08 18.83 -9.94
C LYS A 51 8.60 17.40 -9.68
N HIS A 52 9.52 17.20 -8.74
CA HIS A 52 9.96 15.85 -8.35
C HIS A 52 8.89 15.13 -7.55
N ALA A 53 8.28 15.82 -6.57
CA ALA A 53 7.20 15.26 -5.76
C ALA A 53 6.00 14.84 -6.63
N GLN A 54 5.59 15.68 -7.59
CA GLN A 54 4.53 15.37 -8.54
C GLN A 54 4.85 14.13 -9.39
N ARG A 55 6.07 14.03 -9.93
CA ARG A 55 6.50 12.86 -10.71
C ARG A 55 6.45 11.57 -9.90
N VAL A 56 6.95 11.61 -8.66
CA VAL A 56 6.94 10.45 -7.76
C VAL A 56 5.52 10.04 -7.39
N LEU A 57 4.63 11.01 -7.14
CA LEU A 57 3.22 10.73 -6.86
C LEU A 57 2.53 10.05 -8.05
N ILE A 58 2.70 10.58 -9.26
CA ILE A 58 2.13 9.99 -10.49
C ILE A 58 2.67 8.57 -10.69
N ALA A 59 3.98 8.35 -10.53
CA ALA A 59 4.57 7.02 -10.63
C ALA A 59 3.96 6.04 -9.60
N THR A 60 3.74 6.49 -8.37
CA THR A 60 3.14 5.68 -7.30
C THR A 60 1.71 5.28 -7.65
N TRP A 61 0.92 6.19 -8.24
CA TRP A 61 -0.43 5.90 -8.74
C TRP A 61 -0.41 4.80 -9.81
N LEU A 62 0.47 4.92 -10.79
CA LEU A 62 0.60 3.92 -11.86
C LEU A 62 1.00 2.55 -11.31
N VAL A 63 1.97 2.51 -10.39
CA VAL A 63 2.40 1.27 -9.73
C VAL A 63 1.28 0.66 -8.90
N ALA A 64 0.51 1.48 -8.17
CA ALA A 64 -0.61 0.99 -7.36
C ALA A 64 -1.72 0.40 -8.23
N ILE A 65 -2.10 1.07 -9.33
CA ILE A 65 -3.09 0.56 -10.28
C ILE A 65 -2.61 -0.76 -10.91
N PHE A 66 -1.34 -0.82 -11.32
CA PHE A 66 -0.76 -2.03 -11.88
C PHE A 66 -0.74 -3.18 -10.87
N ALA A 67 -0.29 -2.91 -9.63
CA ALA A 67 -0.24 -3.91 -8.57
C ALA A 67 -1.62 -4.41 -8.14
N SER A 68 -2.66 -3.58 -8.22
CA SER A 68 -4.05 -3.96 -7.91
C SER A 68 -4.80 -4.61 -9.08
N SER A 69 -4.22 -4.64 -10.29
CA SER A 69 -4.83 -5.24 -11.47
C SER A 69 -5.20 -6.73 -11.28
N PRO A 70 -4.32 -7.60 -10.73
CA PRO A 70 -4.68 -9.01 -10.49
C PRO A 70 -5.87 -9.15 -9.54
N LEU A 71 -5.97 -8.29 -8.52
CA LEU A 71 -7.10 -8.30 -7.60
C LEU A 71 -8.41 -7.98 -8.34
N TYR A 72 -8.41 -6.99 -9.24
CA TYR A 72 -9.59 -6.63 -10.03
C TYR A 72 -10.12 -7.81 -10.87
N PHE A 73 -9.22 -8.57 -11.49
CA PHE A 73 -9.60 -9.72 -12.32
C PHE A 73 -10.01 -10.95 -11.50
N SER A 74 -9.39 -11.15 -10.33
CA SER A 74 -9.69 -12.27 -9.43
C SER A 74 -11.07 -12.16 -8.77
N GLN A 75 -11.61 -10.95 -8.60
CA GLN A 75 -12.93 -10.72 -7.99
C GLN A 75 -14.07 -11.13 -8.95
N SER A 76 -15.02 -11.90 -8.42
CA SER A 76 -16.22 -12.35 -9.13
C SER A 76 -17.43 -12.41 -8.18
N LEU A 77 -18.62 -12.38 -8.75
CA LEU A 77 -19.85 -12.71 -8.04
C LEU A 77 -20.18 -14.19 -8.24
N LYS A 78 -20.44 -14.88 -7.14
CA LYS A 78 -20.95 -16.26 -7.17
C LYS A 78 -22.08 -16.44 -6.18
N THR A 79 -23.05 -17.25 -6.56
CA THR A 79 -24.05 -17.80 -5.64
C THR A 79 -23.41 -18.96 -4.87
N LEU A 80 -23.52 -18.94 -3.54
CA LEU A 80 -22.94 -19.99 -2.70
C LEU A 80 -23.99 -21.08 -2.44
N THR A 81 -23.69 -22.31 -2.85
CA THR A 81 -24.43 -23.50 -2.46
C THR A 81 -23.72 -24.16 -1.28
N MET A 82 -24.33 -24.15 -0.11
CA MET A 82 -23.78 -24.79 1.09
C MET A 82 -24.73 -25.90 1.53
N ALA A 83 -24.24 -27.15 1.54
CA ALA A 83 -24.94 -28.32 2.07
C ALA A 83 -26.42 -28.45 1.61
N ASN A 84 -26.66 -28.54 0.29
CA ASN A 84 -28.00 -28.63 -0.33
C ASN A 84 -28.94 -27.43 -0.11
N ILE A 85 -28.48 -26.35 0.49
CA ILE A 85 -29.22 -25.09 0.59
C ILE A 85 -28.50 -24.05 -0.28
N THR A 86 -29.17 -23.63 -1.36
CA THR A 86 -28.75 -22.49 -2.16
C THR A 86 -28.96 -21.24 -1.31
N LEU A 87 -27.88 -20.56 -0.88
CA LEU A 87 -28.02 -19.30 -0.18
C LEU A 87 -28.61 -18.28 -1.16
N CYS A 88 -29.74 -17.67 -0.79
CA CYS A 88 -30.33 -16.59 -1.57
C CYS A 88 -29.42 -15.37 -1.56
N GLY A 89 -28.72 -15.13 -2.67
CA GLY A 89 -27.93 -13.92 -2.88
C GLY A 89 -26.61 -14.18 -3.59
N GLU A 90 -26.06 -13.12 -4.17
CA GLU A 90 -24.72 -13.15 -4.74
C GLU A 90 -23.70 -12.73 -3.69
N PHE A 91 -22.55 -13.41 -3.69
CA PHE A 91 -21.44 -13.13 -2.79
C PHE A 91 -20.25 -12.70 -3.62
N CYS A 92 -19.70 -11.55 -3.25
CA CYS A 92 -18.46 -11.04 -3.84
C CYS A 92 -17.27 -11.72 -3.20
N GLY A 93 -16.36 -12.24 -4.02
CA GLY A 93 -15.17 -12.91 -3.54
C GLY A 93 -14.15 -13.15 -4.63
N GLU A 94 -12.97 -13.55 -4.18
CA GLU A 94 -11.85 -13.92 -5.03
C GLU A 94 -12.03 -15.34 -5.56
N TYR A 95 -12.62 -15.49 -6.74
CA TYR A 95 -12.93 -16.79 -7.32
C TYR A 95 -12.18 -17.12 -8.61
N ASN A 96 -11.52 -16.14 -9.26
CA ASN A 96 -10.82 -16.34 -10.53
C ASN A 96 -9.29 -16.38 -10.38
N TRP A 97 -8.78 -16.81 -9.22
CA TRP A 97 -7.37 -17.17 -9.15
C TRP A 97 -7.11 -18.39 -10.03
N ALA A 98 -5.93 -18.47 -10.64
CA ALA A 98 -5.50 -19.72 -11.29
C ALA A 98 -5.67 -20.86 -10.27
N GLN A 99 -6.11 -22.04 -10.73
CA GLN A 99 -6.43 -23.19 -9.88
C GLN A 99 -5.26 -23.60 -8.95
N GLU A 100 -4.04 -23.14 -9.26
CA GLU A 100 -2.87 -23.25 -8.39
C GLU A 100 -2.87 -22.19 -7.29
N ASP A 101 -3.08 -22.64 -6.04
CA ASP A 101 -3.01 -21.82 -4.82
C ASP A 101 -1.72 -20.99 -4.68
N HIS A 102 -0.63 -21.43 -5.34
CA HIS A 102 0.65 -20.73 -5.33
C HIS A 102 0.58 -19.30 -5.87
N THR A 103 -0.22 -19.03 -6.91
CA THR A 103 -0.28 -17.69 -7.53
C THR A 103 -0.84 -16.66 -6.55
N LYS A 104 -1.90 -17.02 -5.82
CA LYS A 104 -2.52 -16.14 -4.81
C LYS A 104 -1.55 -15.88 -3.65
N LEU A 105 -0.86 -16.92 -3.18
CA LEU A 105 0.08 -16.82 -2.07
C LEU A 105 1.29 -15.96 -2.44
N VAL A 106 1.89 -16.17 -3.62
CA VAL A 106 3.00 -15.36 -4.12
C VAL A 106 2.60 -13.90 -4.28
N TYR A 107 1.44 -13.62 -4.86
CA TYR A 107 0.91 -12.26 -4.98
C TYR A 107 0.69 -11.61 -3.61
N GLY A 108 0.10 -12.34 -2.66
CA GLY A 108 -0.12 -11.86 -1.29
C GLY A 108 1.18 -11.51 -0.57
N ILE A 109 2.20 -12.37 -0.67
CA ILE A 109 3.53 -12.12 -0.11
C ILE A 109 4.19 -10.91 -0.78
N LEU A 110 4.13 -10.83 -2.11
CA LEU A 110 4.69 -9.71 -2.86
C LEU A 110 4.05 -8.38 -2.42
N LEU A 111 2.72 -8.34 -2.32
CA LEU A 111 2.01 -7.17 -1.82
C LEU A 111 2.42 -6.85 -0.38
N LEU A 112 2.47 -7.82 0.51
CA LEU A 112 2.89 -7.60 1.90
C LEU A 112 4.29 -6.97 1.98
N VAL A 113 5.24 -7.48 1.19
CA VAL A 113 6.61 -6.97 1.16
C VAL A 113 6.65 -5.55 0.62
N VAL A 114 6.00 -5.29 -0.51
CA VAL A 114 6.04 -4.00 -1.21
C VAL A 114 5.25 -2.92 -0.45
N GLN A 115 4.10 -3.28 0.14
CA GLN A 115 3.18 -2.34 0.77
C GLN A 115 3.50 -2.07 2.24
N PHE A 116 4.10 -3.03 2.93
CA PHE A 116 4.33 -2.94 4.38
C PHE A 116 5.82 -3.03 4.73
N MET A 117 6.50 -4.13 4.40
CA MET A 117 7.86 -4.36 4.88
C MET A 117 8.85 -3.30 4.37
N ILE A 118 8.86 -3.04 3.07
CA ILE A 118 9.78 -2.07 2.46
C ILE A 118 9.52 -0.65 3.00
N PRO A 119 8.28 -0.11 2.97
CA PRO A 119 8.00 1.19 3.58
C PRO A 119 8.35 1.24 5.07
N ALA A 120 8.02 0.21 5.85
CA ALA A 120 8.31 0.18 7.28
C ALA A 120 9.82 0.25 7.57
N ILE A 121 10.63 -0.54 6.87
CA ILE A 121 12.10 -0.53 7.05
C ILE A 121 12.67 0.85 6.73
N ILE A 122 12.25 1.47 5.62
CA ILE A 122 12.72 2.79 5.21
C ILE A 122 12.31 3.85 6.24
N MET A 123 11.05 3.82 6.68
CA MET A 123 10.51 4.72 7.70
C MET A 123 11.28 4.59 9.02
N SER A 124 11.45 3.37 9.52
CA SER A 124 12.20 3.09 10.75
C SER A 124 13.64 3.60 10.67
N PHE A 125 14.33 3.34 9.56
CA PHE A 125 15.69 3.83 9.35
C PHE A 125 15.76 5.37 9.33
N CYS A 126 14.85 6.02 8.58
CA CYS A 126 14.79 7.48 8.49
C CYS A 126 14.57 8.12 9.86
N TYR A 127 13.54 7.65 10.59
CA TYR A 127 13.24 8.20 11.91
C TYR A 127 14.32 7.91 12.94
N TRP A 128 14.93 6.73 12.91
CA TRP A 128 16.06 6.41 13.78
C TRP A 128 17.20 7.42 13.61
N LYS A 129 17.59 7.72 12.36
CA LYS A 129 18.65 8.70 12.07
C LYS A 129 18.27 10.14 12.43
N ILE A 130 17.01 10.53 12.18
CA ILE A 130 16.49 11.84 12.60
C ILE A 130 16.62 11.98 14.12
N LEU A 131 16.17 10.98 14.89
CA LEU A 131 16.25 10.99 16.35
C LEU A 131 17.70 11.10 16.84
N GLN A 132 18.64 10.37 16.22
CA GLN A 132 20.06 10.49 16.56
C GLN A 132 20.59 11.92 16.34
N LYS A 133 20.27 12.54 15.19
CA LYS A 133 20.72 13.89 14.86
C LYS A 133 20.12 14.93 15.81
N VAL A 134 18.82 14.86 16.06
CA VAL A 134 18.09 15.78 16.96
C VAL A 134 18.62 15.68 18.39
N ARG A 135 18.85 14.46 18.91
CA ARG A 135 19.43 14.25 20.25
C ARG A 135 20.83 14.84 20.37
N CYS A 136 21.67 14.68 19.36
CA CYS A 136 23.02 15.24 19.35
C CYS A 136 22.99 16.79 19.33
N SER A 137 22.15 17.38 18.48
CA SER A 137 21.96 18.84 18.45
C SER A 137 21.47 19.39 19.79
N PHE A 138 20.49 18.76 20.44
CA PHE A 138 19.99 19.19 21.75
C PHE A 138 21.07 19.08 22.85
N CYS A 139 21.88 18.03 22.85
CA CYS A 139 22.98 17.87 23.81
C CYS A 139 24.05 18.96 23.68
N LEU A 140 24.34 19.40 22.45
CA LEU A 140 25.27 20.51 22.20
C LEU A 140 24.69 21.86 22.66
N THR A 141 23.39 22.10 22.44
CA THR A 141 22.74 23.36 22.87
C THR A 141 22.62 23.47 24.40
N VAL A 142 22.45 22.36 25.12
CA VAL A 142 22.33 22.37 26.60
C VAL A 142 23.69 22.37 27.31
N ARG A 143 24.79 22.02 26.61
CA ARG A 143 26.16 22.07 27.15
C ARG A 143 26.91 23.40 26.91
N CYS A 144 26.30 24.36 26.21
CA CYS A 144 26.84 25.71 26.01
C CYS A 144 26.15 26.72 26.92
#